data_AF-A0A370WSB2-F1
#
_entry.id   AF-A0A370WSB2-F1
#
_cell.length_a   1.000
_cell.length_b   1.000
_cell.length_c   1.000
_cell.angle_alpha   90.00
_cell.angle_beta   90.00
_cell.angle_gamma   90.00
#
_symmetry.space_group_name_H-M   'P 1'
#
loop_
_entity.id
_entity.type
_entity.pdbx_description
1 polymer ?
#
loop_
_entity_poly.entity_id
_entity_poly.type
_entity_poly.pdbx_seq_one_letter_code
_entity_poly.pdbx_strand_id
1 'polypeptide(L)'
;MVKSLPVLMGTLLVLCGCASQAPHPSTPAPVAASAAVVHPAAVPPVPADDNLNAVAWTQTALEHDLVYEETYRSAQLQLLAALRDKSWDALPHEDRTGSYKNLKPAVILDIDETVLDNSPYQARLIQHGGEYNEADWAAWCKEERARAMPGAVAFTQFAAKHGVAVIYISNRAQDLDAVTIDNLRKVGLPVSGPDAFLGLGTILRGCDQVGTEKSCRRQRVGQHYRVLMQFGDQLGDFVAILNNSDAGRAQAMAPYTAWIGRRWFVFPNPTYGSWEPALFNNAWGAPRDQRRQQKVQALHTD
;
A
#
# COMPACT_ATOMS: atom_id res chain seq x y z
N MET A 1 50.64 63.81 -44.15
CA MET A 1 50.66 65.18 -43.60
C MET A 1 50.45 65.06 -42.09
N VAL A 2 51.52 65.12 -41.28
CA VAL A 2 52.03 66.34 -40.59
C VAL A 2 51.07 66.70 -39.45
N LYS A 3 51.33 66.43 -38.15
CA LYS A 3 52.33 67.01 -37.20
C LYS A 3 52.20 66.20 -35.88
N SER A 4 53.21 65.69 -35.15
CA SER A 4 54.44 66.30 -34.57
C SER A 4 54.10 67.43 -33.58
N LEU A 5 54.54 67.54 -32.32
CA LEU A 5 55.78 67.12 -31.64
C LEU A 5 55.61 67.39 -30.09
N PRO A 6 56.64 67.39 -29.20
CA PRO A 6 56.72 66.59 -27.97
C PRO A 6 57.00 67.47 -26.71
N VAL A 7 57.36 66.87 -25.56
CA VAL A 7 58.34 67.48 -24.64
C VAL A 7 59.19 66.36 -24.00
N LEU A 8 60.49 66.62 -24.00
CA LEU A 8 61.63 65.80 -23.58
C LEU A 8 62.22 66.36 -22.27
N MET A 9 63.15 65.62 -21.68
CA MET A 9 64.13 65.94 -20.61
C MET A 9 63.71 65.53 -19.20
N GLY A 10 64.54 64.87 -18.40
CA GLY A 10 65.96 64.56 -18.58
C GLY A 10 66.49 63.52 -17.60
N THR A 11 67.65 62.99 -17.98
CA THR A 11 68.60 62.13 -17.27
C THR A 11 68.91 62.53 -15.83
N LEU A 12 69.11 61.55 -14.94
CA LEU A 12 70.32 61.47 -14.10
C LEU A 12 70.56 60.05 -13.57
N LEU A 13 71.77 59.55 -13.76
CA LEU A 13 72.31 58.30 -13.22
C LEU A 13 73.20 58.68 -12.03
N VAL A 14 72.92 58.15 -10.82
CA VAL A 14 73.85 58.23 -9.68
C VAL A 14 73.88 56.89 -8.94
N LEU A 15 75.12 56.42 -8.78
CA LEU A 15 75.58 55.24 -8.05
C LEU A 15 75.52 55.41 -6.52
N CYS A 16 75.67 54.26 -5.86
CA CYS A 16 76.24 54.02 -4.52
C CYS A 16 75.27 53.84 -3.34
N GLY A 17 75.49 52.72 -2.65
CA GLY A 17 75.44 52.66 -1.20
C GLY A 17 74.54 51.58 -0.62
N CYS A 18 75.00 50.33 -0.62
CA CYS A 18 74.43 49.32 0.29
C CYS A 18 74.74 49.72 1.73
N ALA A 19 73.72 50.21 2.45
CA ALA A 19 73.70 50.23 3.90
C ALA A 19 72.66 49.20 4.37
N SER A 20 73.14 48.07 4.89
CA SER A 20 72.31 47.04 5.50
C SER A 20 71.63 47.60 6.75
N GLN A 21 70.33 47.85 6.69
CA GLN A 21 69.50 48.06 7.88
C GLN A 21 69.13 46.71 8.50
N ALA A 22 69.22 46.65 9.82
CA ALA A 22 68.80 45.51 10.62
C ALA A 22 67.32 45.14 10.34
N PRO A 23 66.95 43.85 10.41
CA PRO A 23 65.59 43.42 10.12
C PRO A 23 64.62 44.04 11.12
N HIS A 24 63.70 44.86 10.63
CA HIS A 24 62.54 45.28 11.40
C HIS A 24 61.58 44.08 11.57
N PRO A 25 61.04 43.86 12.78
CA PRO A 25 60.01 42.85 13.00
C PRO A 25 58.77 43.19 12.16
N SER A 26 58.33 42.18 11.44
CA SER A 26 57.27 42.16 10.44
C SER A 26 55.87 42.40 11.04
N THR A 27 55.05 43.18 10.34
CA THR A 27 53.60 43.07 10.42
C THR A 27 53.13 42.27 9.20
N PRO A 28 52.49 41.10 9.36
CA PRO A 28 51.90 40.40 8.23
C PRO A 28 50.85 41.30 7.57
N ALA A 29 50.87 41.38 6.24
CA ALA A 29 49.79 42.00 5.49
C ALA A 29 48.46 41.31 5.87
N PRO A 30 47.35 42.06 6.02
CA PRO A 30 46.07 41.45 6.31
C PRO A 30 45.72 40.52 5.15
N VAL A 31 45.63 39.22 5.47
CA VAL A 31 45.11 38.21 4.55
C VAL A 31 43.70 38.67 4.18
N ALA A 32 43.48 38.95 2.89
CA ALA A 32 42.15 39.26 2.38
C ALA A 32 41.22 38.13 2.83
N ALA A 33 40.25 38.46 3.68
CA ALA A 33 39.26 37.50 4.13
C ALA A 33 38.60 36.90 2.88
N SER A 34 38.75 35.58 2.69
CA SER A 34 37.99 34.84 1.69
C SER A 34 36.53 35.23 1.87
N ALA A 35 35.91 35.77 0.82
CA ALA A 35 34.48 36.01 0.81
C ALA A 35 33.81 34.71 1.28
N ALA A 36 33.03 34.80 2.35
CA ALA A 36 32.28 33.66 2.85
C ALA A 36 31.41 33.16 1.70
N VAL A 37 31.53 31.86 1.37
CA VAL A 37 30.59 31.20 0.47
C VAL A 37 29.23 31.34 1.15
N VAL A 38 28.38 32.20 0.60
CA VAL A 38 27.00 32.31 1.03
C VAL A 38 26.32 31.02 0.58
N HIS A 39 26.25 30.04 1.47
CA HIS A 39 25.41 28.88 1.24
C HIS A 39 23.98 29.41 1.07
N PRO A 40 23.29 29.08 -0.03
CA PRO A 40 21.88 29.43 -0.15
C PRO A 40 21.16 28.92 1.08
N ALA A 41 20.31 29.76 1.68
CA ALA A 41 19.49 29.36 2.80
C ALA A 41 18.81 28.03 2.45
N ALA A 42 18.98 27.03 3.31
CA ALA A 42 18.36 25.73 3.11
C ALA A 42 16.87 25.95 2.88
N VAL A 43 16.38 25.57 1.71
CA VAL A 43 14.93 25.53 1.43
C VAL A 43 14.34 24.67 2.55
N PRO A 44 13.33 25.16 3.30
CA PRO A 44 12.71 24.34 4.33
C PRO A 44 12.27 23.04 3.68
N PRO A 45 12.64 21.87 4.24
CA PRO A 45 12.33 20.61 3.61
C PRO A 45 10.81 20.50 3.46
N VAL A 46 10.36 20.15 2.25
CA VAL A 46 8.97 19.72 2.06
C VAL A 46 8.77 18.53 2.99
N PRO A 47 7.81 18.58 3.93
CA PRO A 47 7.56 17.45 4.82
C PRO A 47 7.27 16.20 3.97
N ALA A 48 8.06 15.15 4.16
CA ALA A 48 7.83 13.88 3.49
C ALA A 48 6.58 13.21 4.08
N ASP A 49 5.80 12.54 3.23
CA ASP A 49 4.78 11.60 3.67
C ASP A 49 5.31 10.18 3.50
N ASP A 50 5.29 9.38 4.57
CA ASP A 50 5.83 8.01 4.56
C ASP A 50 5.08 7.10 3.57
N ASN A 51 3.86 7.45 3.15
CA ASN A 51 3.05 6.67 2.20
C ASN A 51 3.29 7.05 0.73
N LEU A 52 4.04 8.13 0.45
CA LEU A 52 4.18 8.69 -0.89
C LEU A 52 4.67 7.67 -1.92
N ASN A 53 5.76 6.95 -1.62
CA ASN A 53 6.32 5.97 -2.56
C ASN A 53 5.44 4.74 -2.73
N ALA A 54 4.73 4.31 -1.68
CA ALA A 54 3.80 3.19 -1.75
C ALA A 54 2.60 3.52 -2.65
N VAL A 55 2.02 4.72 -2.51
CA VAL A 55 0.93 5.19 -3.39
C VAL A 55 1.44 5.42 -4.81
N ALA A 56 2.62 6.02 -4.98
CA ALA A 56 3.20 6.22 -6.30
C ALA A 56 3.43 4.88 -7.03
N TRP A 57 3.97 3.87 -6.34
CA TRP A 57 4.13 2.53 -6.90
C TRP A 57 2.78 1.91 -7.27
N THR A 58 1.80 1.95 -6.37
CA THR A 58 0.44 1.41 -6.59
C THR A 58 -0.26 2.07 -7.78
N GLN A 59 -0.07 3.38 -8.00
CA GLN A 59 -0.75 4.12 -9.06
C GLN A 59 -0.04 4.10 -10.41
N THR A 60 1.29 4.00 -10.41
CA THR A 60 2.09 4.36 -11.59
C THR A 60 3.04 3.27 -12.05
N ALA A 61 3.38 2.30 -11.19
CA ALA A 61 4.25 1.22 -11.59
C ALA A 61 3.49 0.20 -12.43
N LEU A 62 4.00 -0.13 -13.62
CA LEU A 62 3.43 -1.22 -14.41
C LEU A 62 3.63 -2.57 -13.72
N GLU A 63 4.68 -2.70 -12.90
CA GLU A 63 4.94 -3.88 -12.08
C GLU A 63 3.79 -4.19 -11.12
N HIS A 64 3.15 -3.17 -10.55
CA HIS A 64 1.95 -3.35 -9.74
C HIS A 64 0.87 -4.07 -10.56
N ASP A 65 0.49 -3.49 -11.70
CA ASP A 65 -0.59 -4.03 -12.54
C ASP A 65 -0.27 -5.44 -13.07
N LEU A 66 0.99 -5.69 -13.43
CA LEU A 66 1.46 -7.00 -13.89
C LEU A 66 1.38 -8.07 -12.79
N VAL A 67 1.69 -7.74 -11.53
CA VAL A 67 1.54 -8.68 -10.41
C VAL A 67 0.07 -9.06 -10.20
N TYR A 68 -0.86 -8.10 -10.34
CA TYR A 68 -2.30 -8.40 -10.27
C TYR A 68 -2.74 -9.29 -11.42
N GLU A 69 -2.36 -8.96 -12.67
CA GLU A 69 -2.68 -9.79 -13.83
C GLU A 69 -2.13 -11.20 -13.70
N GLU A 70 -0.87 -11.34 -13.29
CA GLU A 70 -0.22 -12.64 -13.08
C GLU A 70 -0.97 -13.46 -12.04
N THR A 71 -1.31 -12.86 -10.90
CA THR A 71 -2.01 -13.53 -9.80
C THR A 71 -3.38 -14.02 -10.22
N TYR A 72 -4.18 -13.17 -10.88
CA TYR A 72 -5.49 -13.58 -11.39
C TYR A 72 -5.41 -14.61 -12.53
N ARG A 73 -4.42 -14.51 -13.44
CA ARG A 73 -4.20 -15.52 -14.48
C ARG A 73 -3.80 -16.86 -13.88
N SER A 74 -2.90 -16.86 -12.90
CA SER A 74 -2.50 -18.06 -12.16
C SER A 74 -3.70 -18.74 -11.49
N ALA A 75 -4.58 -17.95 -10.87
CA ALA A 75 -5.81 -18.45 -10.30
C ALA A 75 -6.76 -19.04 -11.37
N GLN A 76 -6.93 -18.34 -12.49
CA GLN A 76 -7.76 -18.81 -13.59
C GLN A 76 -7.30 -20.17 -14.13
N LEU A 77 -5.98 -20.37 -14.29
CA LEU A 77 -5.39 -21.63 -14.75
C LEU A 77 -5.71 -22.82 -13.83
N GLN A 78 -5.89 -22.55 -12.53
CA GLN A 78 -6.14 -23.57 -11.52
C GLN A 78 -7.62 -23.83 -11.26
N LEU A 79 -8.50 -22.88 -11.60
CA LEU A 79 -9.91 -22.90 -11.20
C LEU A 79 -10.64 -24.16 -11.64
N LEU A 80 -10.44 -24.61 -12.89
CA LEU A 80 -11.14 -25.79 -13.41
C LEU A 80 -10.64 -27.09 -12.75
N ALA A 81 -9.37 -27.15 -12.35
CA ALA A 81 -8.84 -28.29 -11.61
C ALA A 81 -9.44 -28.32 -10.19
N ALA A 82 -9.46 -27.18 -9.48
CA ALA A 82 -10.10 -27.03 -8.18
C ALA A 82 -11.61 -27.37 -8.24
N LEU A 83 -12.30 -26.97 -9.30
CA LEU A 83 -13.71 -27.26 -9.51
C LEU A 83 -14.00 -28.77 -9.65
N ARG A 84 -13.14 -29.50 -10.38
CA ARG A 84 -13.27 -30.95 -10.60
C ARG A 84 -12.96 -31.76 -9.33
N ASP A 85 -11.96 -31.35 -8.57
CA ASP A 85 -11.58 -32.02 -7.33
C ASP A 85 -12.68 -31.88 -6.27
N LYS A 86 -13.28 -33.01 -5.88
CA LYS A 86 -14.38 -33.03 -4.90
C LYS A 86 -13.92 -32.84 -3.46
N SER A 87 -12.63 -33.02 -3.19
CA SER A 87 -11.99 -32.82 -1.89
C SER A 87 -11.38 -31.42 -1.70
N TRP A 88 -11.42 -30.59 -2.73
CA TRP A 88 -10.86 -29.25 -2.69
C TRP A 88 -11.68 -28.31 -1.82
N ASP A 89 -10.99 -27.62 -0.92
CA ASP A 89 -11.53 -26.55 -0.08
C ASP A 89 -10.45 -25.50 0.19
N ALA A 90 -10.85 -24.24 0.14
CA ALA A 90 -10.01 -23.08 0.40
C ALA A 90 -10.48 -22.26 1.60
N LEU A 91 -11.49 -22.69 2.37
CA LEU A 91 -11.71 -22.11 3.70
C LEU A 91 -10.67 -22.62 4.69
N PRO A 92 -10.18 -21.77 5.60
CA PRO A 92 -9.38 -22.25 6.72
C PRO A 92 -10.24 -23.18 7.60
N HIS A 93 -9.59 -24.10 8.29
CA HIS A 93 -10.24 -25.13 9.11
C HIS A 93 -11.21 -24.53 10.13
N GLU A 94 -10.82 -23.44 10.79
CA GLU A 94 -11.60 -22.72 11.79
C GLU A 94 -12.90 -22.12 11.25
N ASP A 95 -12.96 -21.83 9.94
CA ASP A 95 -14.17 -21.29 9.31
C ASP A 95 -15.02 -22.35 8.61
N ARG A 96 -14.55 -23.61 8.53
CA ARG A 96 -15.32 -24.73 7.97
C ARG A 96 -16.15 -25.40 9.06
N THR A 97 -17.38 -24.91 9.26
CA THR A 97 -18.30 -25.39 10.31
C THR A 97 -19.19 -26.58 9.92
N GLY A 98 -19.11 -27.06 8.67
CA GLY A 98 -19.94 -28.15 8.17
C GLY A 98 -19.33 -28.86 6.96
N SER A 99 -20.00 -29.91 6.48
CA SER A 99 -19.53 -30.63 5.29
C SER A 99 -19.71 -29.77 4.02
N TYR A 100 -18.65 -29.67 3.22
CA TYR A 100 -18.73 -29.02 1.90
C TYR A 100 -19.19 -29.96 0.78
N LYS A 101 -19.51 -31.22 1.10
CA LYS A 101 -19.98 -32.20 0.12
C LYS A 101 -21.31 -31.72 -0.48
N ASN A 102 -21.41 -31.75 -1.81
CA ASN A 102 -22.58 -31.32 -2.58
C ASN A 102 -22.93 -29.82 -2.51
N LEU A 103 -22.12 -28.99 -1.83
CA LEU A 103 -22.32 -27.54 -1.87
C LEU A 103 -21.93 -26.96 -3.23
N LYS A 104 -22.56 -25.84 -3.61
CA LYS A 104 -22.24 -25.13 -4.85
C LYS A 104 -20.81 -24.57 -4.76
N PRO A 105 -20.01 -24.60 -5.84
CA PRO A 105 -18.67 -24.02 -5.82
C PRO A 105 -18.73 -22.49 -5.73
N ALA A 106 -17.81 -21.89 -4.99
CA ALA A 106 -17.65 -20.44 -4.92
C ALA A 106 -16.18 -20.02 -4.86
N VAL A 107 -15.91 -18.75 -5.15
CA VAL A 107 -14.69 -18.04 -4.78
C VAL A 107 -15.04 -16.87 -3.87
N ILE A 108 -14.15 -16.56 -2.94
CA ILE A 108 -14.29 -15.42 -2.03
C ILE A 108 -13.23 -14.39 -2.38
N LEU A 109 -13.62 -13.13 -2.54
CA LEU A 109 -12.70 -12.03 -2.77
C LEU A 109 -12.93 -10.95 -1.72
N ASP A 110 -11.85 -10.39 -1.18
CA ASP A 110 -11.89 -9.04 -0.64
C ASP A 110 -12.20 -8.01 -1.76
N ILE A 111 -12.55 -6.78 -1.36
CA ILE A 111 -12.83 -5.68 -2.27
C ILE A 111 -11.66 -4.71 -2.40
N ASP A 112 -11.26 -4.08 -1.29
CA ASP A 112 -10.43 -2.88 -1.33
C ASP A 112 -8.97 -3.29 -1.51
N GLU A 113 -8.33 -2.86 -2.60
CA GLU A 113 -6.99 -3.30 -3.00
C GLU A 113 -6.93 -4.79 -3.40
N THR A 114 -8.10 -5.39 -3.66
CA THR A 114 -8.21 -6.75 -4.23
C THR A 114 -8.96 -6.70 -5.56
N VAL A 115 -10.21 -6.24 -5.58
CA VAL A 115 -10.98 -6.06 -6.84
C VAL A 115 -11.23 -4.60 -7.20
N LEU A 116 -11.20 -3.68 -6.25
CA LEU A 116 -11.36 -2.24 -6.46
C LEU A 116 -10.09 -1.49 -6.04
N ASP A 117 -9.67 -0.55 -6.86
CA ASP A 117 -8.54 0.35 -6.62
C ASP A 117 -9.02 1.63 -5.92
N ASN A 118 -8.58 1.79 -4.68
CA ASN A 118 -8.85 2.94 -3.83
C ASN A 118 -7.61 3.82 -3.63
N SER A 119 -6.51 3.58 -4.34
CA SER A 119 -5.32 4.41 -4.30
C SER A 119 -5.59 5.91 -4.54
N PRO A 120 -6.62 6.36 -5.28
CA PRO A 120 -6.92 7.81 -5.37
C PRO A 120 -7.35 8.41 -4.02
N TYR A 121 -7.97 7.63 -3.12
CA TYR A 121 -8.22 8.07 -1.75
C TYR A 121 -6.91 8.26 -0.97
N GLN A 122 -5.97 7.32 -1.09
CA GLN A 122 -4.65 7.43 -0.47
C GLN A 122 -3.87 8.66 -0.99
N ALA A 123 -3.96 8.94 -2.30
CA ALA A 123 -3.37 10.14 -2.89
C ALA A 123 -3.95 11.44 -2.33
N ARG A 124 -5.27 11.49 -2.04
CA ARG A 124 -5.91 12.65 -1.39
C ARG A 124 -5.40 12.86 0.03
N LEU A 125 -5.20 11.77 0.79
CA LEU A 125 -4.64 11.86 2.13
C LEU A 125 -3.24 12.48 2.12
N ILE A 126 -2.37 12.04 1.20
CA ILE A 126 -1.03 12.61 1.01
C ILE A 126 -1.12 14.10 0.65
N GLN A 127 -1.97 14.48 -0.31
CA GLN A 127 -2.12 15.86 -0.77
C GLN A 127 -2.59 16.82 0.33
N HIS A 128 -3.43 16.34 1.25
CA HIS A 128 -3.97 17.15 2.35
C HIS A 128 -3.23 16.95 3.68
N GLY A 129 -2.20 16.09 3.72
CA GLY A 129 -1.46 15.74 4.93
C GLY A 129 -2.29 15.01 5.99
N GLY A 130 -3.40 14.40 5.58
CA GLY A 130 -4.39 13.77 6.46
C GLY A 130 -4.05 12.32 6.83
N GLU A 131 -4.85 11.76 7.74
CA GLU A 131 -4.87 10.33 8.06
C GLU A 131 -6.24 9.74 7.73
N TYR A 132 -6.32 8.42 7.68
CA TYR A 132 -7.61 7.73 7.48
C TYR A 132 -8.65 8.25 8.47
N ASN A 133 -9.83 8.57 7.96
CA ASN A 133 -11.01 8.80 8.77
C ASN A 133 -12.25 8.24 8.06
N GLU A 134 -13.20 7.76 8.86
CA GLU A 134 -14.36 7.02 8.35
C GLU A 134 -15.27 7.89 7.48
N ALA A 135 -15.39 9.19 7.78
CA ALA A 135 -16.26 10.11 7.06
C ALA A 135 -15.75 10.39 5.63
N ASP A 136 -14.46 10.69 5.48
CA ASP A 136 -13.85 10.92 4.16
C ASP A 136 -13.77 9.61 3.35
N TRP A 137 -13.54 8.48 4.01
CA TRP A 137 -13.61 7.17 3.37
C TRP A 137 -15.02 6.85 2.85
N ALA A 138 -16.05 7.11 3.66
CA ALA A 138 -17.44 6.94 3.25
C ALA A 138 -17.79 7.88 2.08
N ALA A 139 -17.26 9.11 2.09
CA ALA A 139 -17.41 10.05 0.98
C ALA A 139 -16.76 9.51 -0.31
N TRP A 140 -15.54 8.97 -0.23
CA TRP A 140 -14.87 8.29 -1.36
C TRP A 140 -15.71 7.14 -1.92
N CYS A 141 -16.22 6.27 -1.05
CA CYS A 141 -17.03 5.11 -1.47
C CYS A 141 -18.31 5.55 -2.21
N LYS A 142 -18.96 6.62 -1.75
CA LYS A 142 -20.17 7.19 -2.36
C LYS A 142 -19.91 7.86 -3.71
N GLU A 143 -18.67 8.10 -4.09
CA GLU A 143 -18.33 8.56 -5.44
C GLU A 143 -18.42 7.42 -6.49
N GLU A 144 -18.42 6.16 -6.06
CA GLU A 144 -18.56 4.97 -6.92
C GLU A 144 -17.65 5.00 -8.16
N ARG A 145 -16.41 5.44 -7.96
CA ARG A 145 -15.43 5.69 -9.02
C ARG A 145 -14.14 4.91 -8.86
N ALA A 146 -14.07 4.00 -7.88
CA ALA A 146 -12.97 3.06 -7.80
C ALA A 146 -12.96 2.20 -9.07
N ARG A 147 -11.80 2.09 -9.71
CA ARG A 147 -11.65 1.24 -10.91
C ARG A 147 -11.49 -0.22 -10.47
N ALA A 148 -11.77 -1.15 -11.37
CA ALA A 148 -11.40 -2.53 -11.11
C ALA A 148 -9.87 -2.71 -11.12
N MET A 149 -9.37 -3.56 -10.23
CA MET A 149 -7.97 -3.99 -10.28
C MET A 149 -7.70 -4.82 -11.55
N PRO A 150 -6.47 -4.78 -12.11
CA PRO A 150 -6.10 -5.53 -13.30
C PRO A 150 -6.39 -7.03 -13.16
N GLY A 151 -6.99 -7.65 -14.17
CA GLY A 151 -7.34 -9.08 -14.18
C GLY A 151 -8.58 -9.48 -13.37
N ALA A 152 -9.03 -8.68 -12.40
CA ALA A 152 -10.15 -9.03 -11.50
C ALA A 152 -11.46 -9.31 -12.24
N VAL A 153 -11.83 -8.43 -13.19
CA VAL A 153 -13.05 -8.57 -14.00
C VAL A 153 -12.99 -9.83 -14.86
N ALA A 154 -11.88 -10.07 -15.54
CA ALA A 154 -11.71 -11.23 -16.41
C ALA A 154 -11.82 -12.55 -15.62
N PHE A 155 -11.13 -12.64 -14.47
CA PHE A 155 -11.18 -13.82 -13.61
C PHE A 155 -12.59 -14.08 -13.05
N THR A 156 -13.24 -13.06 -12.49
CA THR A 156 -14.56 -13.22 -11.86
C THR A 156 -15.64 -13.56 -12.88
N GLN A 157 -15.61 -12.96 -14.08
CA GLN A 157 -16.49 -13.35 -15.19
C GLN A 157 -16.21 -14.78 -15.66
N PHE A 158 -14.94 -15.18 -15.74
CA PHE A 158 -14.57 -16.56 -16.06
C PHE A 158 -15.13 -17.55 -15.03
N ALA A 159 -15.01 -17.25 -13.74
CA ALA A 159 -15.56 -18.06 -12.66
C ALA A 159 -17.10 -18.18 -12.76
N ALA A 160 -17.79 -17.05 -12.92
CA ALA A 160 -19.24 -17.01 -13.07
C ALA A 160 -19.73 -17.82 -14.29
N LYS A 161 -19.04 -17.70 -15.43
CA LYS A 161 -19.35 -18.46 -16.66
C LYS A 161 -19.24 -19.99 -16.46
N HIS A 162 -18.42 -20.44 -15.52
CA HIS A 162 -18.24 -21.85 -15.18
C HIS A 162 -19.10 -22.30 -13.99
N GLY A 163 -20.12 -21.52 -13.63
CA GLY A 163 -21.05 -21.85 -12.55
C GLY A 163 -20.45 -21.76 -11.15
N VAL A 164 -19.32 -21.06 -10.99
CA VAL A 164 -18.71 -20.77 -9.69
C VAL A 164 -19.27 -19.44 -9.19
N ALA A 165 -19.87 -19.44 -8.00
CA ALA A 165 -20.37 -18.22 -7.38
C ALA A 165 -19.21 -17.28 -7.03
N VAL A 166 -19.37 -15.99 -7.30
CA VAL A 166 -18.40 -14.95 -6.94
C VAL A 166 -18.96 -14.21 -5.74
N ILE A 167 -18.25 -14.26 -4.62
CA ILE A 167 -18.70 -13.70 -3.34
C ILE A 167 -17.66 -12.70 -2.84
N TYR A 168 -18.13 -11.50 -2.48
CA TYR A 168 -17.31 -10.43 -1.95
C TYR A 168 -17.48 -10.33 -0.43
N ILE A 169 -16.39 -10.36 0.33
CA ILE A 169 -16.40 -10.11 1.78
C ILE A 169 -15.48 -8.92 2.05
N SER A 170 -16.06 -7.80 2.47
CA SER A 170 -15.34 -6.53 2.65
C SER A 170 -15.56 -5.94 4.03
N ASN A 171 -14.59 -5.19 4.53
CA ASN A 171 -14.72 -4.42 5.77
C ASN A 171 -15.33 -3.01 5.57
N ARG A 172 -15.82 -2.69 4.37
CA ARG A 172 -16.71 -1.53 4.20
C ARG A 172 -17.93 -1.68 5.10
N ALA A 173 -18.28 -0.61 5.80
CA ALA A 173 -19.39 -0.57 6.74
C ALA A 173 -20.73 -0.81 6.03
N GLN A 174 -21.71 -1.35 6.77
CA GLN A 174 -23.01 -1.76 6.23
C GLN A 174 -23.77 -0.64 5.50
N ASP A 175 -23.60 0.62 5.91
CA ASP A 175 -24.21 1.77 5.26
C ASP A 175 -23.63 2.07 3.86
N LEU A 176 -22.50 1.45 3.52
CA LEU A 176 -21.84 1.54 2.22
C LEU A 176 -22.16 0.36 1.29
N ASP A 177 -22.98 -0.60 1.72
CA ASP A 177 -23.29 -1.81 0.95
C ASP A 177 -23.82 -1.48 -0.46
N ALA A 178 -24.82 -0.58 -0.54
CA ALA A 178 -25.47 -0.24 -1.80
C ALA A 178 -24.49 0.38 -2.81
N VAL A 179 -23.77 1.44 -2.40
CA VAL A 179 -22.80 2.13 -3.25
C VAL A 179 -21.62 1.23 -3.63
N THR A 180 -21.24 0.30 -2.75
CA THR A 180 -20.19 -0.69 -3.06
C THR A 180 -20.66 -1.66 -4.13
N ILE A 181 -21.87 -2.22 -4.00
CA ILE A 181 -22.47 -3.11 -5.00
C ILE A 181 -22.61 -2.40 -6.35
N ASP A 182 -23.01 -1.14 -6.35
CA ASP A 182 -23.17 -0.36 -7.57
C ASP A 182 -21.82 -0.06 -8.23
N ASN A 183 -20.78 0.27 -7.46
CA ASN A 183 -19.42 0.38 -7.99
C ASN A 183 -18.93 -0.95 -8.59
N LEU A 184 -19.11 -2.09 -7.91
CA LEU A 184 -18.73 -3.42 -8.42
C LEU A 184 -19.40 -3.69 -9.78
N ARG A 185 -20.71 -3.48 -9.89
CA ARG A 185 -21.47 -3.67 -11.13
C ARG A 185 -20.98 -2.72 -12.23
N LYS A 186 -20.75 -1.45 -11.90
CA LYS A 186 -20.31 -0.40 -12.84
C LYS A 186 -18.97 -0.75 -13.49
N VAL A 187 -18.06 -1.40 -12.77
CA VAL A 187 -16.77 -1.85 -13.31
C VAL A 187 -16.82 -3.24 -13.96
N GLY A 188 -18.00 -3.86 -14.03
CA GLY A 188 -18.23 -5.14 -14.72
C GLY A 188 -17.98 -6.39 -13.88
N LEU A 189 -17.86 -6.25 -12.55
CA LEU A 189 -17.74 -7.37 -11.63
C LEU A 189 -19.13 -8.02 -11.40
N PRO A 190 -19.25 -9.36 -11.48
CA PRO A 190 -20.53 -10.04 -11.34
C PRO A 190 -21.02 -10.02 -9.89
N VAL A 191 -22.20 -9.45 -9.65
CA VAL A 191 -22.89 -9.48 -8.34
C VAL A 191 -24.23 -10.18 -8.50
N SER A 192 -24.35 -11.42 -7.99
CA SER A 192 -25.55 -12.24 -8.18
C SER A 192 -25.87 -13.13 -6.98
N GLY A 193 -27.09 -13.00 -6.46
CA GLY A 193 -27.59 -13.79 -5.34
C GLY A 193 -27.47 -13.08 -3.99
N PRO A 194 -28.10 -13.63 -2.94
CA PRO A 194 -28.21 -12.98 -1.63
C PRO A 194 -26.88 -12.94 -0.85
N ASP A 195 -25.97 -13.89 -1.09
CA ASP A 195 -24.66 -13.93 -0.44
C ASP A 195 -23.56 -13.33 -1.33
N ALA A 196 -23.90 -12.61 -2.41
CA ALA A 196 -22.91 -12.07 -3.35
C ALA A 196 -21.98 -11.03 -2.71
N PHE A 197 -22.44 -10.36 -1.66
CA PHE A 197 -21.67 -9.36 -0.92
C PHE A 197 -22.00 -9.45 0.58
N LEU A 198 -20.97 -9.41 1.42
CA LEU A 198 -21.08 -9.42 2.89
C LEU A 198 -20.16 -8.34 3.49
N GLY A 199 -20.74 -7.16 3.80
CA GLY A 199 -20.05 -6.02 4.41
C GLY A 199 -19.80 -6.16 5.92
N LEU A 200 -19.05 -5.23 6.50
CA LEU A 200 -18.85 -5.16 7.94
C LEU A 200 -20.15 -4.79 8.65
N GLY A 201 -20.49 -5.50 9.72
CA GLY A 201 -21.76 -5.32 10.43
C GLY A 201 -22.89 -6.21 9.91
N THR A 202 -22.66 -7.05 8.89
CA THR A 202 -23.62 -8.08 8.47
C THR A 202 -24.01 -8.95 9.67
N ILE A 203 -25.29 -8.93 10.05
CA ILE A 203 -25.81 -9.68 11.20
C ILE A 203 -25.96 -11.16 10.82
N LEU A 204 -25.14 -12.01 11.43
CA LEU A 204 -25.11 -13.45 11.17
C LEU A 204 -25.52 -14.23 12.42
N ARG A 205 -26.71 -14.83 12.39
CA ARG A 205 -27.23 -15.58 13.52
C ARG A 205 -26.30 -16.74 13.89
N GLY A 206 -25.89 -16.80 15.15
CA GLY A 206 -25.05 -17.88 15.69
C GLY A 206 -23.56 -17.71 15.42
N CYS A 207 -23.12 -16.52 15.00
CA CYS A 207 -21.71 -16.17 14.97
C CYS A 207 -21.53 -14.73 15.45
N ASP A 208 -20.76 -14.56 16.52
CA ASP A 208 -20.46 -13.24 17.07
C ASP A 208 -19.25 -12.65 16.34
N GLN A 209 -19.48 -11.54 15.67
CA GLN A 209 -18.46 -10.82 14.92
C GLN A 209 -17.37 -10.27 15.86
N VAL A 210 -16.11 -10.63 15.61
CA VAL A 210 -14.95 -10.15 16.38
C VAL A 210 -14.29 -9.01 15.61
N GLY A 211 -14.47 -7.77 16.06
CA GLY A 211 -13.88 -6.60 15.42
C GLY A 211 -14.13 -6.58 13.91
N THR A 212 -13.06 -6.43 13.13
CA THR A 212 -13.08 -6.41 11.66
C THR A 212 -12.76 -7.77 11.02
N GLU A 213 -12.70 -8.85 11.80
CA GLU A 213 -12.39 -10.19 11.27
C GLU A 213 -13.46 -10.65 10.28
N LYS A 214 -13.07 -11.43 9.28
CA LYS A 214 -14.00 -11.90 8.23
C LYS A 214 -14.55 -13.30 8.49
N SER A 215 -14.16 -13.94 9.59
CA SER A 215 -14.51 -15.33 9.93
C SER A 215 -16.01 -15.63 9.92
N CYS A 216 -16.86 -14.84 10.60
CA CYS A 216 -18.30 -15.11 10.58
C CYS A 216 -18.89 -15.08 9.17
N ARG A 217 -18.43 -14.15 8.33
CA ARG A 217 -18.86 -14.02 6.93
C ARG A 217 -18.32 -15.15 6.07
N ARG A 218 -17.07 -15.61 6.27
CA ARG A 218 -16.54 -16.82 5.63
C ARG A 218 -17.29 -18.08 6.06
N GLN A 219 -17.65 -18.23 7.34
CA GLN A 219 -18.45 -19.33 7.84
C GLN A 219 -19.85 -19.35 7.21
N ARG A 220 -20.50 -18.18 7.07
CA ARG A 220 -21.76 -18.03 6.34
C ARG A 220 -21.64 -18.54 4.90
N VAL A 221 -20.58 -18.14 4.19
CA VAL A 221 -20.30 -18.67 2.85
C VAL A 221 -20.06 -20.19 2.91
N GLY A 222 -19.31 -20.67 3.88
CA GLY A 222 -18.99 -22.09 4.05
C GLY A 222 -20.21 -22.99 4.33
N GLN A 223 -21.30 -22.44 4.87
CA GLN A 223 -22.55 -23.18 5.05
C GLN A 223 -23.27 -23.45 3.73
N HIS A 224 -23.10 -22.58 2.74
CA HIS A 224 -23.84 -22.61 1.48
C HIS A 224 -22.97 -23.07 0.29
N TYR A 225 -21.65 -22.89 0.39
CA TYR A 225 -20.71 -23.07 -0.70
C TYR A 225 -19.47 -23.89 -0.31
N ARG A 226 -18.96 -24.61 -1.29
CA ARG A 226 -17.62 -25.18 -1.29
C ARG A 226 -16.68 -24.15 -1.90
N VAL A 227 -15.82 -23.56 -1.08
CA VAL A 227 -14.95 -22.45 -1.49
C VAL A 227 -13.74 -23.03 -2.19
N LEU A 228 -13.53 -22.64 -3.44
CA LEU A 228 -12.43 -23.10 -4.27
C LEU A 228 -11.19 -22.23 -4.11
N MET A 229 -11.37 -20.92 -3.95
CA MET A 229 -10.28 -19.96 -3.85
C MET A 229 -10.66 -18.78 -2.96
N GLN A 230 -9.67 -18.18 -2.32
CA GLN A 230 -9.78 -16.91 -1.60
C GLN A 230 -8.78 -15.91 -2.18
N PHE A 231 -9.15 -14.63 -2.21
CA PHE A 231 -8.37 -13.53 -2.76
C PHE A 231 -8.38 -12.35 -1.79
N GLY A 232 -7.23 -11.73 -1.57
CA GLY A 232 -7.09 -10.63 -0.62
C GLY A 232 -5.69 -10.01 -0.61
N ASP A 233 -5.59 -8.76 -0.21
CA ASP A 233 -4.33 -8.07 0.06
C ASP A 233 -3.92 -8.15 1.55
N GLN A 234 -4.84 -8.55 2.43
CA GLN A 234 -4.61 -8.68 3.86
C GLN A 234 -4.71 -10.13 4.36
N LEU A 235 -3.91 -10.50 5.36
CA LEU A 235 -4.01 -11.84 5.99
C LEU A 235 -5.42 -12.12 6.56
N GLY A 236 -6.08 -11.08 7.07
CA GLY A 236 -7.44 -11.14 7.60
C GLY A 236 -8.51 -11.55 6.56
N ASP A 237 -8.18 -11.50 5.27
CA ASP A 237 -9.07 -11.95 4.19
C ASP A 237 -9.13 -13.47 4.10
N PHE A 238 -8.06 -14.14 4.53
CA PHE A 238 -7.90 -15.58 4.41
C PHE A 238 -8.20 -16.32 5.71
N VAL A 239 -7.75 -15.76 6.84
CA VAL A 239 -7.73 -16.38 8.17
C VAL A 239 -7.95 -15.33 9.26
N ALA A 240 -8.48 -15.73 10.42
CA ALA A 240 -8.62 -14.82 11.56
C ALA A 240 -7.27 -14.47 12.20
N ILE A 241 -7.02 -13.17 12.44
CA ILE A 241 -5.82 -12.70 13.15
C ILE A 241 -6.21 -12.17 14.54
N LEU A 242 -6.43 -13.08 15.49
CA LEU A 242 -6.88 -12.73 16.84
C LEU A 242 -5.83 -11.98 17.68
N ASN A 243 -4.56 -12.12 17.30
CA ASN A 243 -3.44 -11.37 17.88
C ASN A 243 -2.61 -10.76 16.76
N ASN A 244 -2.79 -9.46 16.49
CA ASN A 244 -2.09 -8.76 15.42
C ASN A 244 -0.69 -8.31 15.87
N SER A 245 0.21 -9.29 15.98
CA SER A 245 1.66 -9.15 16.17
C SER A 245 2.38 -10.02 15.16
N ASP A 246 3.67 -9.82 14.93
CA ASP A 246 4.45 -10.63 13.98
C ASP A 246 4.33 -12.13 14.28
N ALA A 247 4.50 -12.51 15.55
CA ALA A 247 4.35 -13.89 16.01
C ALA A 247 2.91 -14.42 15.82
N GLY A 248 1.90 -13.63 16.18
CA GLY A 248 0.50 -14.04 16.02
C GLY A 248 0.08 -14.21 14.57
N ARG A 249 0.56 -13.33 13.68
CA ARG A 249 0.35 -13.41 12.23
C ARG A 249 1.05 -14.62 11.62
N ALA A 250 2.30 -14.87 12.01
CA ALA A 250 3.04 -16.05 11.58
C ALA A 250 2.37 -17.35 12.05
N GLN A 251 1.90 -17.38 13.30
CA GLN A 251 1.18 -18.52 13.86
C GLN A 251 -0.13 -18.80 13.12
N ALA A 252 -0.93 -17.77 12.82
CA ALA A 252 -2.18 -17.92 12.07
C ALA A 252 -1.94 -18.45 10.64
N MET A 253 -0.84 -18.04 10.00
CA MET A 253 -0.52 -18.47 8.64
C MET A 253 0.18 -19.83 8.54
N ALA A 254 0.85 -20.30 9.59
CA ALA A 254 1.65 -21.52 9.57
C ALA A 254 0.94 -22.75 8.96
N PRO A 255 -0.36 -23.03 9.23
CA PRO A 255 -1.06 -24.18 8.64
C PRO A 255 -1.36 -24.05 7.13
N TYR A 256 -1.28 -22.84 6.59
CA TYR A 256 -1.81 -22.48 5.27
C TYR A 256 -0.75 -21.99 4.28
N THR A 257 0.53 -21.96 4.65
CA THR A 257 1.60 -21.48 3.75
C THR A 257 1.63 -22.20 2.40
N ALA A 258 1.38 -23.52 2.38
CA ALA A 258 1.30 -24.32 1.15
C ALA A 258 0.06 -24.03 0.28
N TRP A 259 -0.86 -23.20 0.74
CA TRP A 259 -2.06 -22.81 0.00
C TRP A 259 -1.86 -21.55 -0.84
N ILE A 260 -0.84 -20.75 -0.55
CA ILE A 260 -0.52 -19.53 -1.28
C ILE A 260 -0.20 -19.86 -2.74
N GLY A 261 -0.79 -19.11 -3.67
CA GLY A 261 -0.68 -19.32 -5.12
C GLY A 261 -1.44 -20.54 -5.65
N ARG A 262 -2.18 -21.26 -4.79
CA ARG A 262 -2.95 -22.46 -5.17
C ARG A 262 -4.43 -22.36 -4.81
N ARG A 263 -4.70 -22.09 -3.54
CA ARG A 263 -6.04 -21.90 -2.96
C ARG A 263 -6.23 -20.44 -2.55
N TRP A 264 -5.18 -19.79 -2.07
CA TRP A 264 -5.18 -18.41 -1.62
C TRP A 264 -4.29 -17.58 -2.52
N PHE A 265 -4.82 -16.48 -3.02
CA PHE A 265 -4.13 -15.58 -3.95
C PHE A 265 -4.00 -14.21 -3.31
N VAL A 266 -2.76 -13.81 -3.03
CA VAL A 266 -2.44 -12.62 -2.24
C VAL A 266 -2.03 -11.48 -3.17
N PHE A 267 -2.52 -10.28 -2.91
CA PHE A 267 -2.15 -9.07 -3.65
C PHE A 267 -1.25 -8.15 -2.84
N PRO A 268 -0.37 -7.36 -3.50
CA PRO A 268 0.45 -6.39 -2.82
C PRO A 268 -0.36 -5.13 -2.47
N ASN A 269 -0.39 -4.79 -1.18
CA ASN A 269 -0.86 -3.49 -0.70
C ASN A 269 0.16 -2.89 0.29
N PRO A 270 1.12 -2.08 -0.19
CA PRO A 270 2.07 -1.40 0.68
C PRO A 270 1.51 -0.11 1.28
N THR A 271 0.28 0.30 0.92
CA THR A 271 -0.25 1.62 1.29
C THR A 271 -0.92 1.65 2.65
N TYR A 272 -1.52 0.54 3.07
CA TYR A 272 -2.11 0.35 4.38
C TYR A 272 -2.36 -1.15 4.62
N GLY A 273 -2.84 -1.49 5.82
CA GLY A 273 -3.32 -2.82 6.15
C GLY A 273 -2.96 -3.19 7.57
N SER A 274 -3.44 -4.34 8.04
CA SER A 274 -3.20 -4.83 9.41
C SER A 274 -1.72 -5.10 9.71
N TRP A 275 -0.86 -5.18 8.69
CA TRP A 275 0.59 -5.24 8.86
C TRP A 275 1.15 -3.97 9.51
N GLU A 276 0.57 -2.79 9.21
CA GLU A 276 1.08 -1.52 9.70
C GLU A 276 0.91 -1.36 11.22
N PRO A 277 -0.29 -1.54 11.82
CA PRO A 277 -0.46 -1.44 13.27
C PRO A 277 0.25 -2.53 14.07
N ALA A 278 0.61 -3.66 13.44
CA ALA A 278 1.42 -4.67 14.11
C ALA A 278 2.80 -4.12 14.53
N LEU A 279 3.33 -3.12 13.80
CA LEU A 279 4.62 -2.48 14.08
C LEU A 279 4.58 -1.49 15.27
N PHE A 280 3.38 -1.11 15.73
CA PHE A 280 3.19 -0.16 16.83
C PHE A 280 2.18 -0.66 17.89
N ASN A 281 2.15 -1.97 18.13
CA ASN A 281 1.30 -2.63 19.14
C ASN A 281 -0.20 -2.32 18.99
N ASN A 282 -0.67 -2.08 17.76
CA ASN A 282 -2.05 -1.71 17.44
C ASN A 282 -2.53 -0.40 18.10
N ALA A 283 -1.61 0.44 18.57
CA ALA A 283 -1.91 1.66 19.30
C ALA A 283 -2.29 2.83 18.37
N TRP A 284 -3.42 2.73 17.67
CA TRP A 284 -3.94 3.81 16.81
C TRP A 284 -4.21 5.12 17.57
N GLY A 285 -4.44 5.05 18.89
CA GLY A 285 -4.60 6.24 19.73
C GLY A 285 -3.29 6.98 20.05
N ALA A 286 -2.12 6.41 19.76
CA ALA A 286 -0.82 7.07 19.97
C ALA A 286 -0.60 8.18 18.92
N PRO A 287 0.14 9.27 19.23
CA PRO A 287 0.47 10.31 18.24
C PRO A 287 1.16 9.76 16.99
N ARG A 288 0.91 10.39 15.83
CA ARG A 288 1.47 9.98 14.52
C ARG A 288 3.00 9.83 14.57
N ASP A 289 3.71 10.77 15.19
CA ASP A 289 5.17 10.73 15.31
C ASP A 289 5.67 9.54 16.15
N GLN A 290 4.93 9.15 17.20
CA GLN A 290 5.26 7.99 18.01
C GLN A 290 5.08 6.69 17.21
N ARG A 291 3.97 6.56 16.47
CA ARG A 291 3.74 5.41 15.57
C ARG A 291 4.83 5.33 14.52
N ARG A 292 5.20 6.47 13.92
CA ARG A 292 6.29 6.57 12.94
C ARG A 292 7.63 6.12 13.52
N GLN A 293 7.98 6.57 14.73
CA GLN A 293 9.21 6.14 15.39
C GLN A 293 9.25 4.63 15.61
N GLN A 294 8.15 4.01 16.04
CA GLN A 294 8.05 2.57 16.22
C GLN A 294 8.18 1.80 14.89
N LYS A 295 7.58 2.30 13.81
CA LYS A 295 7.79 1.75 12.46
C LYS A 295 9.26 1.77 12.05
N VAL A 296 9.98 2.87 12.31
CA VAL A 296 11.43 2.97 12.03
C VAL A 296 12.22 1.96 12.85
N GLN A 297 11.88 1.77 14.13
CA GLN A 297 12.55 0.79 15.00
C GLN A 297 12.31 -0.66 14.60
N ALA A 298 11.21 -0.95 13.90
CA ALA A 298 10.89 -2.28 13.41
C ALA A 298 11.65 -2.66 12.12
N LEU A 299 12.32 -1.71 11.47
CA LEU A 299 13.11 -1.99 10.27
C LEU A 299 14.42 -2.70 10.63
N HIS A 300 14.76 -3.74 9.88
CA HIS A 300 16.03 -4.45 10.04
C HIS A 300 17.15 -3.69 9.33
N THR A 301 18.30 -3.54 9.98
CA THR A 301 19.49 -2.85 9.43
C THR A 301 20.69 -3.79 9.22
N ASP A 302 20.53 -5.05 9.59
CA ASP A 302 21.53 -6.12 9.62
C ASP A 302 20.90 -7.48 9.26
#